data_AF-A0A397JB93-F1
#
_entry.id   AF-A0A397JB93-F1
#
_cell.length_a   1.000
_cell.length_b   1.000
_cell.length_c   1.000
_cell.angle_alpha   90.00
_cell.angle_beta   90.00
_cell.angle_gamma   90.00
#
_symmetry.space_group_name_H-M   'P 1'
#
loop_
_entity.id
_entity.type
_entity.pdbx_description
1 polymer ?
#
loop_
_entity_poly.entity_id
_entity_poly.type
_entity_poly.pdbx_seq_one_letter_code
_entity_poly.pdbx_strand_id
1 'polypeptide(L)'
;MVVVVIAPKNYGPCSVQNCNLPRDRYHQFTSLAYNKAQKKGTYKTYPYLKIGQQLCYLHYLRIVEPDRAPKNYGPCSVQNCNLPRDRYHQFTSLAYNKAQKKGTYKTYPYLKIGQQLCYLHYLRIVEPDRGQKSRTLKPKNYSFVEQIAMLTKVLYVQRGNIELDPLHFRQMIVKAEPRLE
;
A
#
# COMPACT_ATOMS: atom_id res chain seq x y z
N MET A 1 -14.49 27.48 -34.69
CA MET A 1 -15.07 26.41 -33.85
C MET A 1 -14.32 26.39 -32.53
N VAL A 2 -14.96 26.80 -31.43
CA VAL A 2 -14.33 26.79 -30.11
C VAL A 2 -14.36 25.35 -29.61
N VAL A 3 -13.20 24.71 -29.52
CA VAL A 3 -13.09 23.42 -28.84
C VAL A 3 -13.27 23.70 -27.36
N VAL A 4 -14.49 23.52 -26.86
CA VAL A 4 -14.75 23.52 -25.42
C VAL A 4 -14.08 22.28 -24.87
N VAL A 5 -12.87 22.44 -24.33
CA VAL A 5 -12.22 21.41 -23.53
C VAL A 5 -13.07 21.27 -22.26
N ILE A 6 -13.98 20.29 -22.25
CA ILE A 6 -14.75 19.96 -21.06
C ILE A 6 -13.74 19.45 -20.03
N ALA A 7 -13.41 20.29 -19.04
CA ALA A 7 -12.57 19.90 -17.92
C ALA A 7 -13.14 18.61 -17.27
N PRO A 8 -12.31 17.61 -16.93
CA PRO A 8 -12.81 16.39 -16.30
C PRO A 8 -13.58 16.71 -15.02
N LYS A 9 -14.82 16.23 -14.91
CA LYS A 9 -15.80 16.67 -13.89
C LYS A 9 -15.49 16.28 -12.43
N ASN A 10 -14.36 15.63 -12.11
CA ASN A 10 -14.20 14.96 -10.81
C ASN A 10 -12.79 15.13 -10.19
N TYR A 11 -12.50 16.27 -9.59
CA TYR A 11 -11.24 16.56 -8.87
C TYR A 11 -11.42 16.83 -7.36
N GLY A 12 -12.64 16.82 -6.84
CA GLY A 12 -12.91 17.16 -5.43
C GLY A 12 -12.67 15.99 -4.47
N PRO A 13 -12.47 16.26 -3.16
CA PRO A 13 -12.24 15.21 -2.18
C PRO A 13 -13.47 14.29 -2.04
N CYS A 14 -13.22 13.06 -1.60
CA CYS A 14 -14.31 12.14 -1.31
C CYS A 14 -15.16 12.66 -0.14
N SER A 15 -16.48 12.67 -0.32
CA SER A 15 -17.47 13.15 0.65
C SER A 15 -17.75 12.14 1.77
N VAL A 16 -17.14 10.94 1.74
CA VAL A 16 -17.17 10.01 2.88
C VAL A 16 -16.29 10.56 3.98
N GLN A 17 -16.85 10.66 5.19
CA GLN A 17 -16.16 11.18 6.36
C GLN A 17 -14.88 10.37 6.64
N ASN A 18 -13.79 11.07 6.98
CA ASN A 18 -12.48 10.48 7.28
C ASN A 18 -11.89 9.59 6.15
N CYS A 19 -12.18 9.92 4.88
CA CYS A 19 -11.64 9.17 3.74
C CYS A 19 -10.13 9.37 3.58
N ASN A 20 -9.36 8.33 3.90
CA ASN A 20 -7.90 8.25 3.73
C ASN A 20 -7.48 7.35 2.54
N LEU A 21 -8.39 7.04 1.63
CA LEU A 21 -8.13 6.18 0.48
C LEU A 21 -7.35 6.92 -0.63
N PRO A 22 -6.52 6.22 -1.42
CA PRO A 22 -5.80 6.81 -2.54
C PRO A 22 -6.78 7.48 -3.51
N ARG A 23 -6.44 8.71 -3.91
CA ARG A 23 -7.29 9.65 -4.64
C ARG A 23 -7.04 9.58 -6.15
N ASP A 24 -7.17 8.39 -6.73
CA ASP A 24 -6.87 8.15 -8.14
C ASP A 24 -7.98 8.64 -9.08
N ARG A 25 -9.25 8.35 -8.72
CA ARG A 25 -10.43 8.69 -9.53
C ARG A 25 -11.62 9.03 -8.64
N TYR A 26 -12.44 9.96 -9.11
CA TYR A 26 -13.66 10.39 -8.43
C TYR A 26 -14.89 10.24 -9.32
N HIS A 27 -16.03 9.99 -8.67
CA HIS A 27 -17.33 9.82 -9.30
C HIS A 27 -18.36 10.69 -8.59
N GLN A 28 -19.20 11.36 -9.37
CA GLN A 28 -20.35 12.06 -8.83
C GLN A 28 -21.39 11.05 -8.31
N PHE A 29 -21.91 11.28 -7.12
CA PHE A 29 -23.03 10.55 -6.54
C PHE A 29 -24.33 11.07 -7.14
N THR A 30 -24.71 10.53 -8.29
CA THR A 30 -25.92 10.92 -9.03
C THR A 30 -27.19 10.33 -8.41
N SER A 31 -28.37 10.78 -8.84
CA SER A 31 -29.65 10.17 -8.45
C SER A 31 -29.71 8.66 -8.78
N LEU A 32 -29.10 8.25 -9.89
CA LEU A 32 -28.98 6.83 -10.24
C LEU A 32 -28.12 6.06 -9.23
N ALA A 33 -26.99 6.65 -8.82
CA ALA A 33 -26.10 6.05 -7.82
C ALA A 33 -26.79 5.92 -6.44
N TYR A 34 -27.56 6.95 -6.05
CA TYR A 34 -28.39 6.93 -4.84
C TYR A 34 -29.41 5.79 -4.88
N ASN A 35 -30.19 5.67 -5.95
CA ASN A 35 -31.19 4.60 -6.11
C ASN A 35 -30.56 3.19 -6.06
N LYS A 36 -29.39 3.01 -6.71
CA LYS A 36 -28.61 1.77 -6.62
C LYS A 36 -28.20 1.45 -5.19
N ALA A 37 -27.65 2.43 -4.46
CA ALA A 37 -27.21 2.25 -3.08
C ALA A 37 -28.38 1.94 -2.13
N GLN A 38 -29.55 2.54 -2.34
CA GLN A 38 -30.76 2.21 -1.59
C GLN A 38 -31.21 0.77 -1.85
N LYS A 39 -31.30 0.35 -3.12
CA LYS A 39 -31.69 -1.01 -3.50
C LYS A 39 -30.74 -2.07 -2.93
N LYS A 40 -29.44 -1.75 -2.85
CA LYS A 40 -28.42 -2.61 -2.24
C LYS A 40 -28.36 -2.52 -0.72
N GLY A 41 -29.12 -1.63 -0.09
CA GLY A 41 -29.14 -1.41 1.35
C GLY A 41 -27.89 -0.74 1.94
N THR A 42 -26.90 -0.42 1.11
CA THR A 42 -25.63 0.18 1.50
C THR A 42 -25.76 1.66 1.89
N TYR A 43 -26.80 2.36 1.41
CA TYR A 43 -27.01 3.77 1.76
C TYR A 43 -27.25 3.99 3.26
N LYS A 44 -27.79 2.98 3.97
CA LYS A 44 -28.07 3.07 5.42
C LYS A 44 -26.84 3.39 6.27
N THR A 45 -25.64 3.03 5.81
CA THR A 45 -24.38 3.31 6.52
C THR A 45 -23.78 4.68 6.15
N TYR A 46 -24.33 5.35 5.15
CA TYR A 46 -23.88 6.67 4.67
C TYR A 46 -25.06 7.65 4.48
N PRO A 47 -25.95 7.84 5.48
CA PRO A 47 -27.17 8.63 5.33
C PRO A 47 -26.90 10.13 5.09
N TYR A 48 -25.66 10.58 5.33
CA TYR A 48 -25.22 11.97 5.14
C TYR A 48 -24.82 12.30 3.70
N LEU A 49 -24.69 11.31 2.81
CA LEU A 49 -24.30 11.55 1.42
C LEU A 49 -25.44 12.17 0.61
N LYS A 50 -25.18 13.31 -0.03
CA LYS A 50 -26.15 14.05 -0.84
C LYS A 50 -25.90 13.86 -2.34
N ILE A 51 -26.96 13.83 -3.13
CA ILE A 51 -26.85 13.81 -4.60
C ILE A 51 -26.03 15.01 -5.07
N GLY A 52 -25.13 14.78 -6.01
CA GLY A 52 -24.20 15.77 -6.55
C GLY A 52 -22.83 15.81 -5.87
N GLN A 53 -22.67 15.18 -4.69
CA GLN A 53 -21.39 15.03 -4.01
C GLN A 53 -20.43 14.09 -4.75
N GLN A 54 -19.16 14.10 -4.37
CA GLN A 54 -18.12 13.28 -5.01
C GLN A 54 -17.69 12.13 -4.10
N LEU A 55 -17.51 10.94 -4.68
CA LEU A 55 -16.95 9.77 -4.04
C LEU A 55 -15.65 9.39 -4.73
N CYS A 56 -14.62 8.98 -3.98
CA CYS A 56 -13.50 8.31 -4.62
C CYS A 56 -14.00 6.99 -5.22
N TYR A 57 -13.28 6.47 -6.22
CA TYR A 57 -13.62 5.24 -6.92
C TYR A 57 -13.96 4.08 -5.97
N LEU A 58 -13.19 3.94 -4.89
CA LEU A 58 -13.37 2.87 -3.92
C LEU A 58 -14.66 3.03 -3.10
N HIS A 59 -14.98 4.24 -2.66
CA HIS A 59 -16.25 4.49 -1.98
C HIS A 59 -17.44 4.38 -2.93
N TYR A 60 -17.29 4.83 -4.17
CA TYR A 60 -18.32 4.63 -5.19
C TYR A 60 -18.61 3.13 -5.36
N LEU A 61 -17.61 2.28 -5.51
CA LEU A 61 -17.82 0.83 -5.58
C LEU A 61 -18.50 0.29 -4.31
N ARG A 62 -17.99 0.61 -3.13
CA ARG A 62 -18.57 0.10 -1.86
C ARG A 62 -20.02 0.50 -1.64
N ILE A 63 -20.39 1.71 -2.06
CA ILE A 63 -21.71 2.27 -1.81
C ILE A 63 -22.67 1.89 -2.94
N VAL A 64 -22.25 2.03 -4.20
CA VAL A 64 -23.13 1.96 -5.38
C VAL A 64 -23.07 0.59 -6.05
N GLU A 65 -21.90 -0.05 -6.05
CA GLU A 65 -21.63 -1.30 -6.76
C GLU A 65 -20.90 -2.32 -5.86
N PRO A 66 -21.46 -2.67 -4.68
CA PRO A 66 -20.75 -3.42 -3.64
C PRO A 66 -20.29 -4.81 -4.12
N ASP A 67 -21.01 -5.42 -5.07
CA ASP A 67 -20.63 -6.72 -5.65
C ASP A 67 -19.31 -6.65 -6.43
N ARG A 68 -18.96 -5.45 -6.93
CA ARG A 68 -17.73 -5.16 -7.67
C ARG A 68 -16.65 -4.54 -6.79
N ALA A 69 -16.92 -4.32 -5.50
CA ALA A 69 -15.95 -3.73 -4.58
C ALA A 69 -14.97 -4.82 -4.10
N PRO A 70 -13.65 -4.68 -4.36
CA PRO A 70 -12.65 -5.47 -3.69
C PRO A 70 -12.79 -5.43 -2.18
N LYS A 71 -12.67 -6.62 -1.60
CA LYS A 71 -12.87 -6.84 -0.18
C LYS A 71 -11.76 -6.20 0.66
N ASN A 72 -10.59 -5.95 0.06
CA ASN A 72 -9.42 -5.44 0.75
C ASN A 72 -8.81 -4.21 0.04
N TYR A 73 -9.13 -3.03 0.54
CA TYR A 73 -8.73 -1.73 -0.03
C TYR A 73 -7.95 -0.85 0.96
N GLY A 74 -7.64 -1.37 2.14
CA GLY A 74 -6.93 -0.64 3.17
C GLY A 74 -7.81 0.34 3.95
N PRO A 75 -7.19 1.24 4.75
CA PRO A 75 -5.74 1.38 4.92
C PRO A 75 -5.10 0.23 5.72
N CYS A 76 -3.77 0.19 5.76
CA CYS A 76 -3.05 -0.73 6.64
C CYS A 76 -3.26 -0.30 8.10
N SER A 77 -3.58 -1.24 8.98
CA SER A 77 -3.82 -0.97 10.41
C SER A 77 -2.56 -1.02 11.27
N VAL A 78 -1.38 -1.21 10.68
CA VAL A 78 -0.10 -1.07 11.40
C VAL A 78 0.17 0.41 11.61
N GLN A 79 0.46 0.79 12.85
CA GLN A 79 0.77 2.18 13.23
C GLN A 79 1.95 2.70 12.39
N ASN A 80 1.87 3.96 11.95
CA ASN A 80 2.89 4.64 11.14
C ASN A 80 3.24 3.93 9.82
N CYS A 81 2.30 3.22 9.21
CA CYS A 81 2.49 2.59 7.91
C CYS A 81 2.44 3.62 6.76
N ASN A 82 3.61 4.04 6.26
CA ASN A 82 3.74 4.98 5.13
C ASN A 82 4.02 4.30 3.77
N LEU A 83 3.75 3.00 3.65
CA LEU A 83 4.07 2.25 2.44
C LEU A 83 3.04 2.53 1.32
N PRO A 84 3.47 2.88 0.09
CA PRO A 84 2.57 3.02 -1.06
C PRO A 84 2.05 1.65 -1.48
N ARG A 85 0.72 1.43 -1.46
CA ARG A 85 0.14 0.08 -1.55
C ARG A 85 -1.23 0.03 -2.22
N ASP A 86 -1.34 -0.89 -3.17
CA ASP A 86 -2.59 -1.20 -3.90
C ASP A 86 -3.26 -2.48 -3.41
N ARG A 87 -2.53 -3.35 -2.67
CA ARG A 87 -3.03 -4.64 -2.20
C ARG A 87 -3.01 -4.75 -0.69
N TYR A 88 -4.19 -5.01 -0.15
CA TYR A 88 -4.44 -5.22 1.26
C TYR A 88 -4.97 -6.64 1.50
N HIS A 89 -4.81 -7.11 2.71
CA HIS A 89 -5.31 -8.39 3.18
C HIS A 89 -6.04 -8.17 4.49
N GLN A 90 -7.25 -8.72 4.60
CA GLN A 90 -7.94 -8.75 5.88
C GLN A 90 -7.16 -9.61 6.87
N PHE A 91 -7.00 -9.11 8.09
CA PHE A 91 -6.48 -9.83 9.23
C PHE A 91 -7.58 -10.72 9.80
N THR A 92 -7.75 -11.89 9.18
CA THR A 92 -8.77 -12.88 9.56
C THR A 92 -8.39 -13.62 10.85
N SER A 93 -9.33 -14.39 11.43
CA SER A 93 -9.04 -15.26 12.58
C SER A 93 -7.92 -16.26 12.28
N LEU A 94 -7.86 -16.77 11.04
CA LEU A 94 -6.75 -17.63 10.60
C LEU A 94 -5.41 -16.88 10.60
N ALA A 95 -5.39 -15.63 10.13
CA ALA A 95 -4.18 -14.82 10.11
C ALA A 95 -3.69 -14.48 11.53
N TYR A 96 -4.64 -14.20 12.44
CA TYR A 96 -4.37 -14.02 13.87
C TYR A 96 -3.74 -15.28 14.49
N ASN A 97 -4.35 -16.45 14.30
CA ASN A 97 -3.83 -17.72 14.83
C ASN A 97 -2.42 -18.03 14.29
N LYS A 98 -2.17 -17.76 12.99
CA LYS A 98 -0.84 -17.89 12.39
C LYS A 98 0.17 -16.96 13.07
N ALA A 99 -0.17 -15.69 13.27
CA ALA A 99 0.72 -14.71 13.90
C ALA A 99 0.99 -15.04 15.38
N GLN A 100 0.00 -15.57 16.11
CA GLN A 100 0.19 -16.05 17.48
C GLN A 100 1.14 -17.24 17.54
N LYS A 101 0.90 -18.28 16.72
CA LYS A 101 1.74 -19.48 16.66
C LYS A 101 3.20 -19.17 16.32
N LYS A 102 3.42 -18.16 15.48
CA LYS A 102 4.75 -17.70 15.08
C LYS A 102 5.36 -16.66 16.03
N GLY A 103 4.64 -16.26 17.08
CA GLY A 103 5.10 -15.29 18.08
C GLY A 103 5.16 -13.83 17.60
N THR A 104 4.92 -13.55 16.32
CA THR A 104 4.97 -12.19 15.73
C THR A 104 3.87 -11.28 16.23
N TYR A 105 2.72 -11.83 16.67
CA TYR A 105 1.62 -11.03 17.19
C TYR A 105 1.99 -10.21 18.43
N LYS A 106 2.96 -10.66 19.24
CA LYS A 106 3.43 -9.97 20.45
C LYS A 106 3.93 -8.54 20.17
N THR A 107 4.43 -8.28 18.96
CA THR A 107 4.90 -6.95 18.52
C THR A 107 3.75 -6.05 18.03
N TYR A 108 2.58 -6.62 17.75
CA TYR A 108 1.42 -5.92 17.20
C TYR A 108 0.13 -6.22 17.99
N PRO A 109 0.12 -6.09 19.33
CA PRO A 109 -0.99 -6.52 20.18
C PRO A 109 -2.28 -5.71 19.95
N TYR A 110 -2.16 -4.55 19.31
CA TYR A 110 -3.27 -3.65 18.98
C TYR A 110 -4.04 -4.05 17.71
N LEU A 111 -3.56 -5.00 16.91
CA LEU A 111 -4.23 -5.44 15.69
C LEU A 111 -5.48 -6.27 16.00
N LYS A 112 -6.62 -5.88 15.46
CA LYS A 112 -7.92 -6.55 15.68
C LYS A 112 -8.32 -7.37 14.46
N ILE A 113 -8.97 -8.52 14.69
CA ILE A 113 -9.55 -9.32 13.60
C ILE A 113 -10.51 -8.45 12.78
N GLY A 114 -10.47 -8.60 11.45
CA GLY A 114 -11.26 -7.82 10.51
C GLY A 114 -10.58 -6.54 10.00
N GLN A 115 -9.53 -6.06 10.68
CA GLN A 115 -8.67 -4.99 10.19
C GLN A 115 -7.90 -5.41 8.93
N GLN A 116 -7.22 -4.47 8.28
CA GLN A 116 -6.52 -4.73 7.02
C GLN A 116 -5.03 -4.46 7.16
N LEU A 117 -4.22 -5.31 6.53
CA LEU A 117 -2.77 -5.17 6.45
C LEU A 117 -2.38 -4.96 5.01
N CYS A 118 -1.43 -4.07 4.74
CA CYS A 118 -0.81 -4.04 3.43
C CYS A 118 -0.03 -5.33 3.19
N TYR A 119 0.21 -5.67 1.93
CA TYR A 119 0.90 -6.92 1.57
C TYR A 119 2.19 -7.19 2.37
N LEU A 120 3.10 -6.21 2.53
CA LEU A 120 4.34 -6.44 3.28
C LEU A 120 4.11 -6.63 4.78
N HIS A 121 3.19 -5.91 5.41
CA HIS A 121 2.87 -6.14 6.82
C HIS A 121 2.16 -7.47 7.02
N TYR A 122 1.29 -7.87 6.09
CA TYR A 122 0.70 -9.20 6.11
C TYR A 122 1.79 -10.28 6.07
N LEU A 123 2.77 -10.17 5.16
CA LEU A 123 3.90 -11.09 5.13
C LEU A 123 4.69 -11.08 6.45
N ARG A 124 5.11 -9.91 6.93
CA ARG A 124 5.93 -9.81 8.15
C ARG A 124 5.23 -10.39 9.39
N ILE A 125 3.92 -10.22 9.49
CA ILE A 125 3.15 -10.58 10.69
C ILE A 125 2.63 -12.01 10.57
N VAL A 126 1.99 -12.37 9.46
CA VAL A 126 1.27 -13.64 9.29
C VAL A 126 2.15 -14.71 8.66
N GLU A 127 3.04 -14.30 7.75
CA GLU A 127 3.86 -15.21 6.94
C GLU A 127 5.36 -14.85 6.97
N PRO A 128 5.97 -14.64 8.16
CA PRO A 128 7.36 -14.17 8.27
C PRO A 128 8.36 -15.11 7.57
N ASP A 129 8.03 -16.41 7.52
CA ASP A 129 8.88 -17.44 6.94
C ASP A 129 8.68 -17.62 5.43
N ARG A 130 7.70 -16.93 4.82
CA ARG A 130 7.43 -17.05 3.38
C ARG A 130 8.58 -16.53 2.52
N GLY A 131 9.45 -15.70 3.09
CA GLY A 131 10.72 -15.28 2.51
C GLY A 131 11.95 -16.10 2.96
N GLN A 132 11.80 -17.08 3.85
CA GLN A 132 12.93 -17.91 4.29
C GLN A 132 13.27 -19.03 3.30
N LYS A 133 12.30 -19.51 2.50
CA LYS A 133 12.58 -20.46 1.39
C LYS A 133 13.46 -19.88 0.28
N SER A 134 13.57 -18.55 0.16
CA SER A 134 14.49 -17.87 -0.77
C SER A 134 15.74 -17.29 -0.11
N ARG A 135 15.92 -17.48 1.20
CA ARG A 135 17.05 -16.96 1.98
C ARG A 135 18.04 -18.02 2.44
N THR A 136 18.08 -19.18 1.79
CA THR A 136 19.40 -19.76 1.47
C THR A 136 20.07 -18.85 0.45
N LEU A 137 20.48 -17.64 0.88
CA LEU A 137 21.59 -16.94 0.28
C LEU A 137 22.80 -17.84 0.55
N LYS A 138 22.98 -18.87 -0.27
CA LYS A 138 24.33 -19.23 -0.65
C LYS A 138 24.96 -17.91 -1.11
N PRO A 139 26.14 -17.52 -0.62
CA PRO A 139 26.82 -16.35 -1.16
C PRO A 139 26.89 -16.55 -2.67
N LYS A 140 26.11 -15.74 -3.41
CA LYS A 140 26.30 -15.67 -4.85
C LYS A 140 27.59 -14.88 -4.99
N ASN A 141 28.63 -15.55 -5.49
CA ASN A 141 29.82 -14.87 -5.97
C ASN A 141 29.40 -14.08 -7.21
N TYR A 142 28.95 -12.85 -6.98
CA TYR A 142 28.67 -11.91 -8.04
C TYR A 142 29.97 -11.63 -8.77
N SER A 143 29.97 -11.79 -10.09
CA SER A 143 31.05 -11.31 -10.92
C SER A 143 31.27 -9.82 -10.70
N PHE A 144 32.48 -9.34 -10.97
CA PHE A 144 32.82 -7.93 -10.87
C PHE A 144 31.82 -7.03 -11.63
N VAL A 145 31.38 -7.49 -12.81
CA VAL A 145 30.39 -6.77 -13.65
C VAL A 145 29.02 -6.65 -12.96
N GLU A 146 28.57 -7.71 -12.29
CA GLU A 146 27.30 -7.68 -11.54
C GLU A 146 27.37 -6.75 -10.33
N GLN A 147 28.51 -6.73 -9.63
CA GLN A 147 28.74 -5.83 -8.51
C GLN A 147 28.70 -4.36 -8.97
N ILE A 148 29.38 -4.05 -10.08
CA ILE A 148 29.38 -2.70 -10.68
C ILE A 148 27.96 -2.30 -11.13
N ALA A 149 27.20 -3.20 -11.74
CA ALA A 149 25.83 -2.94 -12.17
C ALA A 149 24.87 -2.67 -10.98
N MET A 150 25.04 -3.41 -9.88
CA MET A 150 24.26 -3.18 -8.66
C MET A 150 24.62 -1.85 -8.00
N LEU A 151 25.91 -1.54 -7.90
CA LEU A 151 26.40 -0.26 -7.37
C LEU A 151 25.84 0.92 -8.18
N THR A 152 25.90 0.81 -9.52
CA THR A 152 25.42 1.84 -10.44
C THR A 152 23.92 2.10 -10.27
N LYS A 153 23.11 1.04 -10.08
CA LYS A 153 21.68 1.17 -9.80
C LYS A 153 21.40 1.88 -8.48
N VAL A 154 22.15 1.55 -7.42
CA VAL A 154 21.99 2.19 -6.10
C VAL A 154 22.33 3.69 -6.19
N LEU A 155 23.46 4.02 -6.82
CA LEU A 155 23.89 5.40 -7.03
C LEU A 155 22.90 6.20 -7.89
N TYR A 156 22.36 5.59 -8.94
CA TYR A 156 21.35 6.21 -9.80
C TYR A 156 20.07 6.57 -9.04
N VAL A 157 19.62 5.70 -8.12
CA VAL A 157 18.44 5.92 -7.27
C VAL A 157 18.70 6.99 -6.20
N GLN A 158 19.93 7.08 -5.69
CA GLN A 158 20.32 8.04 -4.65
C GLN A 158 20.78 9.40 -5.20
N ARG A 159 20.72 9.64 -6.52
CA ARG A 159 21.20 10.89 -7.12
C ARG A 159 20.42 12.09 -6.55
N GLY A 160 21.13 13.00 -5.92
CA GLY A 160 20.54 14.22 -5.35
C GLY A 160 21.49 15.03 -4.48
N ASN A 161 22.38 14.38 -3.72
CA ASN A 161 23.43 15.03 -2.90
C ASN A 161 24.50 13.99 -2.52
N ILE A 162 25.31 13.52 -3.47
CA ILE A 162 26.46 12.67 -3.16
C ILE A 162 27.70 13.43 -3.60
N GLU A 163 28.46 13.94 -2.62
CA GLU A 163 29.84 14.36 -2.86
C GLU A 163 30.67 13.08 -3.03
N LEU A 164 31.16 12.88 -4.25
CA LEU A 164 31.87 11.66 -4.64
C LEU A 164 33.35 11.79 -4.24
N ASP A 165 33.64 11.69 -2.94
CA ASP A 165 35.01 11.60 -2.43
C ASP A 165 35.52 10.13 -2.51
N PRO A 166 36.54 9.84 -3.33
CA PRO A 166 37.12 8.50 -3.45
C PRO A 166 37.61 7.91 -2.12
N LEU A 167 38.10 8.76 -1.19
CA LEU A 167 38.54 8.30 0.14
C LEU A 167 37.36 7.85 0.99
N HIS A 168 36.27 8.62 0.99
CA HIS A 168 35.04 8.27 1.69
C HIS A 168 34.43 6.97 1.17
N PHE A 169 34.41 6.78 -0.16
CA PHE A 169 33.95 5.52 -0.76
C PHE A 169 34.80 4.32 -0.36
N ARG A 170 36.13 4.48 -0.32
CA ARG A 170 37.04 3.42 0.11
C ARG A 170 36.77 3.02 1.57
N GLN A 171 36.53 4.00 2.45
CA GLN A 171 36.18 3.75 3.85
C GLN A 171 34.82 3.07 4.02
N MET A 172 33.82 3.44 3.19
CA MET A 172 32.51 2.78 3.20
C MET A 172 32.60 1.29 2.80
N ILE A 173 33.45 0.96 1.83
CA ILE A 173 33.67 -0.42 1.38
C ILE A 173 34.36 -1.25 2.48
N VAL A 174 35.45 -0.75 3.06
CA VAL A 174 36.20 -1.44 4.13
C VAL A 174 35.35 -1.65 5.38
N LYS A 175 34.50 -0.67 5.73
CA LYS A 175 33.59 -0.78 6.88
C LYS A 175 32.45 -1.77 6.66
N ALA A 176 31.95 -1.88 5.42
CA ALA A 176 30.88 -2.82 5.08
C ALA A 176 31.38 -4.27 4.97
N GLU A 177 32.64 -4.46 4.53
CA GLU A 177 33.27 -5.77 4.40
C GLU A 177 34.72 -5.73 4.93
N PRO A 178 34.94 -5.98 6.24
CA PRO A 178 36.26 -5.89 6.88
C PRO A 178 37.31 -6.89 6.38
N ARG A 179 36.93 -7.82 5.50
CA ARG A 179 37.81 -8.85 4.93
C ARG A 179 38.49 -8.39 3.63
N LEU A 180 38.25 -7.15 3.21
CA LEU A 180 38.79 -6.52 1.99
C LEU A 180 40.00 -5.61 2.27
N GLU A 181 40.57 -5.66 3.48
CA GLU A 181 41.93 -5.13 3.75
C GLU A 181 43.02 -6.00 3.14
#